data_AF-A0AA95GLP8-F1
#
_entry.id   AF-A0AA95GLP8-F1
#
_cell.length_a   1.000
_cell.length_b   1.000
_cell.length_c   1.000
_cell.angle_alpha   90.00
_cell.angle_beta   90.00
_cell.angle_gamma   90.00
#
_symmetry.space_group_name_H-M   'P 1'
#
loop_
_entity.id
_entity.type
_entity.pdbx_description
1 polymer ?
#
loop_
_entity_poly.entity_id
_entity_poly.type
_entity_poly.pdbx_seq_one_letter_code
_entity_poly.pdbx_strand_id
1 'polypeptide(L)'
;MKKKSIQERIKEIAKKPSAIRYEDKHFKAIKRGNFYDYFGIDAEFYVLNDNDQTVVVTASGLDKIISLGKNSSKLYELLSVQYFRKFIESNLIEKLENPIIFQCKYSNGISDIFSFERGFNITIIKNICTAILAARSDGVIVFTKKTKKIK
;
A
#
# COMPACT_ATOMS: atom_id res chain seq x y z
N MET A 1 -22.59 46.04 -10.58
CA MET A 1 -21.51 45.02 -10.76
C MET A 1 -21.86 44.12 -11.94
N LYS A 2 -21.08 44.16 -13.04
CA LYS A 2 -21.28 43.25 -14.18
C LYS A 2 -20.85 41.83 -13.77
N LYS A 3 -21.78 40.86 -13.81
CA LYS A 3 -21.46 39.44 -13.61
C LYS A 3 -20.64 38.94 -14.80
N LYS A 4 -19.44 38.44 -14.52
CA LYS A 4 -18.53 37.84 -15.50
C LYS A 4 -19.20 36.64 -16.18
N SER A 5 -19.08 36.53 -17.50
CA SER A 5 -19.66 35.43 -18.27
C SER A 5 -19.07 34.09 -17.82
N ILE A 6 -19.85 33.00 -17.91
CA ILE A 6 -19.38 31.64 -17.62
C ILE A 6 -18.12 31.31 -18.44
N GLN A 7 -18.00 31.82 -19.67
CA GLN A 7 -16.81 31.61 -20.50
C GLN A 7 -15.56 32.35 -19.99
N GLU A 8 -15.73 33.50 -19.35
CA GLU A 8 -14.63 34.25 -18.73
C GLU A 8 -14.17 33.59 -17.44
N ARG A 9 -15.11 33.01 -16.66
CA ARG A 9 -14.79 32.15 -15.51
C ARG A 9 -14.05 30.88 -15.93
N ILE A 10 -14.48 30.24 -17.03
CA ILE A 10 -13.81 29.05 -17.59
C ILE A 10 -12.39 29.40 -18.07
N LYS A 11 -12.19 30.59 -18.66
CA LYS A 11 -10.83 31.07 -19.04
C LYS A 11 -9.94 31.37 -17.84
N GLU A 12 -10.48 31.85 -16.72
CA GLU A 12 -9.70 32.04 -15.48
C GLU A 12 -9.29 30.70 -14.85
N ILE A 13 -10.14 29.68 -14.92
CA ILE A 13 -9.81 28.31 -14.49
C ILE A 13 -8.76 27.70 -15.44
N ALA A 14 -8.85 27.98 -16.75
CA ALA A 14 -7.92 27.47 -17.76
C ALA A 14 -6.56 28.22 -17.81
N LYS A 15 -6.47 29.45 -17.26
CA LYS A 15 -5.24 30.26 -17.19
C LYS A 15 -4.54 30.21 -15.83
N LYS A 16 -4.40 29.02 -15.26
CA LYS A 16 -3.27 28.72 -14.36
C LYS A 16 -2.46 27.53 -14.89
N PRO A 17 -1.68 27.69 -15.97
CA PRO A 17 -0.55 26.82 -16.21
C PRO A 17 0.58 27.27 -15.27
N SER A 18 0.37 27.20 -13.96
CA SER A 18 1.44 27.37 -12.99
C SER A 18 2.26 26.09 -13.03
N ALA A 19 3.36 26.14 -13.80
CA ALA A 19 4.51 25.25 -13.77
C ALA A 19 4.33 24.03 -12.84
N ILE A 20 3.83 22.92 -13.41
CA ILE A 20 3.89 21.60 -12.79
C ILE A 20 5.37 21.36 -12.50
N ARG A 21 5.80 21.56 -11.26
CA ARG A 21 7.18 21.26 -10.86
C ARG A 21 7.34 19.75 -11.02
N TYR A 22 8.54 19.25 -11.28
CA TYR A 22 8.79 17.79 -11.32
C TYR A 22 8.29 17.05 -10.05
N GLU A 23 8.13 17.79 -8.96
CA GLU A 23 7.50 17.40 -7.68
C GLU A 23 6.01 17.05 -7.78
N ASP A 24 5.27 17.55 -8.77
CA ASP A 24 3.81 17.32 -8.94
C ASP A 24 3.50 16.03 -9.71
N LYS A 25 4.53 15.30 -10.15
CA LYS A 25 4.39 14.07 -10.95
C LYS A 25 4.31 12.79 -10.11
N HIS A 26 4.58 12.88 -8.80
CA HIS A 26 4.64 11.73 -7.90
C HIS A 26 3.62 11.87 -6.78
N PHE A 27 3.05 10.75 -6.33
CA PHE A 27 2.21 10.72 -5.14
C PHE A 27 3.00 11.24 -3.94
N LYS A 28 2.34 12.01 -3.07
CA LYS A 28 2.93 12.56 -1.83
C LYS A 28 2.17 12.02 -0.63
N ALA A 29 2.89 11.56 0.39
CA ALA A 29 2.28 11.21 1.66
C ALA A 29 1.80 12.48 2.39
N ILE A 30 0.50 12.57 2.63
CA ILE A 30 -0.14 13.66 3.39
C ILE A 30 -0.33 13.29 4.86
N LYS A 31 -0.32 11.99 5.18
CA LYS A 31 -0.41 11.48 6.55
C LYS A 31 0.48 10.24 6.69
N ARG A 32 1.13 10.12 7.84
CA ARG A 32 1.82 8.91 8.30
C ARG A 32 1.16 8.42 9.57
N GLY A 33 1.06 7.11 9.73
CA GLY A 33 0.57 6.46 10.94
C GLY A 33 1.18 5.09 11.12
N ASN A 34 0.80 4.41 12.20
CA ASN A 34 1.22 3.04 12.48
C ASN A 34 -0.01 2.22 12.91
N PHE A 35 -0.08 0.97 12.47
CA PHE A 35 -1.11 0.02 12.88
C PHE A 35 -0.97 -0.48 14.31
N TYR A 36 0.13 -0.15 14.99
CA TYR A 36 0.40 -0.57 16.36
C TYR A 36 -0.72 -0.14 17.32
N ASP A 37 -1.16 1.11 17.22
CA ASP A 37 -2.19 1.66 18.11
C ASP A 37 -3.57 1.01 17.94
N TYR A 38 -3.80 0.36 16.79
CA TYR A 38 -5.09 -0.22 16.42
C TYR A 38 -5.11 -1.75 16.52
N PHE A 39 -3.99 -2.39 16.18
CA PHE A 39 -3.89 -3.84 16.00
C PHE A 39 -2.68 -4.47 16.70
N GLY A 40 -1.82 -3.68 17.37
CA GLY A 40 -0.59 -4.15 17.98
C GLY A 40 0.48 -4.62 16.99
N ILE A 41 0.30 -4.31 15.69
CA ILE A 41 1.23 -4.65 14.62
C ILE A 41 2.05 -3.40 14.31
N ASP A 42 3.36 -3.47 14.54
CA ASP A 42 4.29 -2.38 14.21
C ASP A 42 4.47 -2.24 12.70
N ALA A 43 3.46 -1.74 12.00
CA ALA A 43 3.45 -1.57 10.56
C ALA A 43 3.03 -0.14 10.22
N GLU A 44 3.96 0.60 9.63
CA GLU A 44 3.71 1.96 9.18
C GLU A 44 2.81 2.00 7.94
N PHE A 45 1.94 2.99 7.90
CA PHE A 45 1.10 3.29 6.74
C PHE A 45 1.15 4.77 6.39
N TYR A 46 0.86 5.05 5.13
CA TYR A 46 0.83 6.39 4.56
C TYR A 46 -0.47 6.61 3.81
N VAL A 47 -1.00 7.83 3.89
CA VAL A 47 -2.13 8.29 3.07
C VAL A 47 -1.57 9.19 1.99
N LEU A 48 -1.88 8.88 0.73
CA LEU A 48 -1.39 9.62 -0.43
C LEU A 48 -2.32 10.79 -0.77
N ASN A 49 -1.79 11.76 -1.52
CA ASN A 49 -2.48 13.00 -1.90
C ASN A 49 -3.37 12.87 -3.15
N ASP A 50 -3.68 11.66 -3.58
CA ASP A 50 -4.57 11.38 -4.71
C ASP A 50 -6.04 11.58 -4.32
N ASN A 51 -6.92 11.60 -5.34
CA ASN A 51 -8.35 11.81 -5.13
C ASN A 51 -8.98 10.76 -4.22
N ASP A 52 -8.46 9.53 -4.26
CA ASP A 52 -8.98 8.40 -3.47
C ASP A 52 -8.33 8.32 -2.08
N GLN A 53 -7.42 9.24 -1.74
CA GLN A 53 -6.61 9.22 -0.51
C GLN A 53 -6.04 7.83 -0.24
N THR A 54 -5.38 7.28 -1.26
CA THR A 54 -4.93 5.89 -1.25
C THR A 54 -4.07 5.62 -0.02
N VAL A 55 -4.43 4.59 0.74
CA VAL A 55 -3.65 4.12 1.89
C VAL A 55 -2.66 3.07 1.42
N VAL A 56 -1.38 3.31 1.69
CA VAL A 56 -0.29 2.38 1.36
C VAL A 56 0.49 1.95 2.60
N VAL A 57 1.03 0.74 2.55
CA VAL A 57 1.99 0.19 3.52
C VAL A 57 3.31 -0.09 2.84
N THR A 58 4.41 0.06 3.56
CA THR A 58 5.74 -0.33 3.07
C THR A 58 5.81 -1.84 2.89
N ALA A 59 6.80 -2.34 2.12
CA ALA A 59 7.05 -3.78 2.01
C ALA A 59 7.23 -4.47 3.37
N SER A 60 7.99 -3.84 4.27
CA SER A 60 8.18 -4.35 5.63
C SER A 60 6.91 -4.30 6.48
N GLY A 61 6.08 -3.26 6.32
CA GLY A 61 4.77 -3.19 6.96
C GLY A 61 3.82 -4.28 6.46
N LEU A 62 3.78 -4.50 5.14
CA LEU A 62 3.00 -5.56 4.51
C LEU A 62 3.43 -6.94 5.01
N ASP A 63 4.75 -7.20 5.05
CA ASP A 63 5.31 -8.45 5.57
C ASP A 63 4.90 -8.68 7.02
N LYS A 64 4.97 -7.65 7.88
CA LYS A 64 4.56 -7.75 9.28
C LYS A 64 3.06 -8.02 9.43
N ILE A 65 2.22 -7.38 8.62
CA ILE A 65 0.76 -7.59 8.63
C ILE A 65 0.40 -9.02 8.23
N ILE A 66 1.06 -9.57 7.21
CA ILE A 66 0.75 -10.90 6.70
C ILE A 66 1.44 -12.00 7.54
N SER A 67 2.63 -11.72 8.06
CA SER A 67 3.42 -12.66 8.87
C SER A 67 2.98 -12.68 10.33
N LEU A 68 1.70 -13.01 10.62
CA LEU A 68 1.14 -13.20 11.97
C LEU A 68 1.84 -14.33 12.79
N GLY A 69 3.16 -14.23 13.01
CA GLY A 69 4.03 -15.20 13.68
C GLY A 69 5.42 -15.38 13.05
N LYS A 70 6.38 -14.52 13.44
CA LYS A 70 7.85 -14.72 13.47
C LYS A 70 8.66 -15.07 12.21
N ASN A 71 8.09 -15.38 11.04
CA ASN A 71 8.89 -15.79 9.87
C ASN A 71 8.51 -15.02 8.58
N SER A 72 9.20 -13.90 8.36
CA SER A 72 9.01 -12.96 7.24
C SER A 72 9.41 -13.49 5.85
N SER A 73 10.20 -14.57 5.76
CA SER A 73 10.71 -15.07 4.46
C SER A 73 9.68 -15.81 3.61
N LYS A 74 8.47 -16.08 4.12
CA LYS A 74 7.54 -17.02 3.50
C LYS A 74 6.50 -16.40 2.58
N LEU A 75 6.27 -15.09 2.61
CA LEU A 75 5.19 -14.48 1.83
C LEU A 75 5.50 -14.51 0.33
N TYR A 76 6.62 -13.92 -0.08
CA TYR A 76 7.04 -13.92 -1.48
C TYR A 76 7.28 -15.34 -1.98
N GLU A 77 7.79 -16.23 -1.13
CA GLU A 77 7.90 -17.67 -1.43
C GLU A 77 6.51 -18.28 -1.68
N LEU A 78 5.54 -18.09 -0.79
CA LEU A 78 4.16 -18.56 -0.95
C LEU A 78 3.49 -18.01 -2.22
N LEU A 79 3.72 -16.74 -2.54
CA LEU A 79 3.15 -16.07 -3.72
C LEU A 79 3.82 -16.52 -5.03
N SER A 80 5.10 -16.89 -4.98
CA SER A 80 5.86 -17.36 -6.15
C SER A 80 5.60 -18.83 -6.49
N VAL A 81 5.10 -19.60 -5.54
CA VAL A 81 4.78 -21.01 -5.70
C VAL A 81 3.68 -21.22 -6.76
N GLN A 82 4.01 -21.99 -7.79
CA GLN A 82 3.22 -22.17 -9.00
C GLN A 82 1.77 -22.65 -8.74
N TYR A 83 1.56 -23.53 -7.76
CA TYR A 83 0.22 -24.03 -7.41
C TYR A 83 -0.62 -23.02 -6.61
N PHE A 84 -0.02 -21.96 -6.07
CA PHE A 84 -0.75 -20.88 -5.39
C PHE A 84 -1.25 -19.83 -6.39
N ARG A 85 -0.56 -19.67 -7.53
CA ARG A 85 -0.90 -18.70 -8.59
C ARG A 85 -2.33 -18.84 -9.12
N LYS A 86 -2.95 -20.04 -9.09
CA LYS A 86 -4.35 -20.22 -9.52
C LYS A 86 -5.38 -19.53 -8.61
N PHE A 87 -5.00 -19.21 -7.37
CA PHE A 87 -5.85 -18.50 -6.40
C PHE A 87 -5.55 -17.01 -6.33
N ILE A 88 -4.48 -16.58 -7.00
CA ILE A 88 -4.12 -15.19 -7.09
C ILE A 88 -4.91 -14.58 -8.25
N GLU A 89 -5.78 -13.61 -7.96
CA GLU A 89 -6.38 -12.78 -9.01
C GLU A 89 -5.26 -12.17 -9.87
N SER A 90 -5.44 -12.14 -11.20
CA SER A 90 -4.43 -11.62 -12.13
C SER A 90 -3.93 -10.21 -11.75
N ASN A 91 -4.81 -9.41 -11.15
CA ASN A 91 -4.53 -8.05 -10.68
C ASN A 91 -3.58 -7.99 -9.46
N LEU A 92 -3.40 -9.08 -8.71
CA LEU A 92 -2.66 -9.08 -7.45
C LEU A 92 -1.15 -9.26 -7.72
N ILE A 93 -0.77 -10.08 -8.69
CA ILE A 93 0.64 -10.18 -9.13
C ILE A 93 1.10 -8.83 -9.67
N GLU A 94 0.30 -8.20 -10.53
CA GLU A 94 0.61 -6.89 -11.09
C GLU A 94 0.81 -5.83 -10.00
N LYS A 95 -0.05 -5.81 -8.97
CA LYS A 95 0.07 -4.91 -7.82
C LYS A 95 1.29 -5.18 -6.94
N LEU A 96 1.74 -6.44 -6.86
CA LEU A 96 2.94 -6.83 -6.11
C LEU A 96 4.23 -6.47 -6.87
N GLU A 97 4.21 -6.59 -8.20
CA GLU A 97 5.35 -6.26 -9.07
C GLU A 97 5.49 -4.74 -9.27
N ASN A 98 4.38 -4.00 -9.17
CA ASN A 98 4.34 -2.54 -9.39
C ASN A 98 3.91 -1.79 -8.11
N PRO A 99 4.78 -1.68 -7.09
CA PRO A 99 4.50 -0.86 -5.92
C PRO A 99 4.37 0.62 -6.31
N ILE A 100 3.48 1.33 -5.61
CA ILE A 100 3.29 2.77 -5.76
C ILE A 100 4.53 3.47 -5.23
N ILE A 101 5.18 4.27 -6.07
CA ILE A 101 6.29 5.13 -5.67
C ILE A 101 5.71 6.46 -5.18
N PHE A 102 6.02 6.83 -3.94
CA PHE A 102 5.53 8.07 -3.34
C PHE A 102 6.63 8.79 -2.57
N GLN A 103 6.51 10.12 -2.53
CA GLN A 103 7.39 10.97 -1.74
C GLN A 103 6.86 11.05 -0.30
N CYS A 104 7.74 10.87 0.66
CA CYS A 104 7.46 11.03 2.08
C CYS A 104 8.40 12.04 2.71
N LYS A 105 7.91 12.71 3.76
CA LYS A 105 8.61 13.74 4.49
C LYS A 105 9.06 13.19 5.83
N TYR A 106 10.36 13.19 6.05
CA TYR A 106 11.00 12.85 7.31
C TYR A 106 11.49 14.14 7.98
N SER A 107 11.06 14.37 9.22
CA SER A 107 11.59 15.46 10.03
C SER A 107 12.48 14.88 11.11
N ASN A 108 13.73 15.32 11.16
CA ASN A 108 14.69 14.97 12.21
C ASN A 108 14.82 16.09 13.26
N GLY A 109 13.91 17.08 13.24
CA GLY A 109 13.93 18.24 14.13
C GLY A 109 14.92 19.35 13.72
N ILE A 110 15.78 19.13 12.74
CA ILE A 110 16.76 20.11 12.22
C ILE A 110 16.37 20.54 10.81
N SER A 111 16.05 19.57 9.95
CA SER A 111 15.61 19.80 8.58
C SER A 111 14.60 18.75 8.14
N ASP A 112 13.78 19.18 7.18
CA ASP A 112 12.88 18.28 6.50
C ASP A 112 13.62 17.60 5.34
N ILE A 113 13.67 16.28 5.39
CA ILE A 113 14.25 15.43 4.35
C ILE A 113 13.10 14.79 3.60
N PHE A 114 13.11 14.90 2.27
CA PHE A 114 12.17 14.20 1.42
C PHE A 114 12.85 12.97 0.82
N SER A 115 12.21 11.82 0.93
CA SER A 115 12.66 10.59 0.28
C SER A 115 11.52 9.95 -0.50
N PHE A 116 11.88 9.08 -1.44
CA PHE A 116 10.92 8.27 -2.18
C PHE A 116 10.86 6.87 -1.60
N GLU A 117 9.65 6.38 -1.41
CA GLU A 117 9.37 5.03 -0.92
C GLU A 117 8.49 4.25 -1.87
N ARG A 118 8.49 2.93 -1.67
CA ARG A 118 7.66 1.96 -2.37
C ARG A 118 6.60 1.44 -1.42
N GLY A 119 5.33 1.66 -1.77
CA GLY A 119 4.19 1.26 -0.98
C GLY A 119 3.23 0.37 -1.76
N PHE A 120 2.56 -0.53 -1.05
CA PHE A 120 1.47 -1.33 -1.58
C PHE A 120 0.15 -0.81 -1.06
N ASN A 121 -0.83 -0.65 -1.95
CA ASN A 121 -2.19 -0.29 -1.55
C ASN A 121 -2.70 -1.33 -0.54
N ILE A 122 -3.26 -0.86 0.58
CA ILE A 122 -3.72 -1.70 1.70
C ILE A 122 -4.68 -2.82 1.28
N THR A 123 -5.43 -2.62 0.17
CA THR A 123 -6.32 -3.63 -0.41
C THR A 123 -5.61 -4.94 -0.75
N ILE A 124 -4.29 -4.90 -1.01
CA ILE A 124 -3.47 -6.07 -1.29
C ILE A 124 -3.53 -7.12 -0.18
N ILE A 125 -3.69 -6.70 1.08
CA ILE A 125 -3.80 -7.60 2.23
C ILE A 125 -5.08 -8.44 2.11
N LYS A 126 -6.21 -7.81 1.77
CA LYS A 126 -7.48 -8.50 1.55
C LYS A 126 -7.35 -9.51 0.42
N ASN A 127 -6.76 -9.12 -0.71
CA ASN A 127 -6.56 -10.00 -1.86
C ASN A 127 -5.70 -11.22 -1.48
N ILE A 128 -4.60 -11.02 -0.75
CA ILE A 128 -3.73 -12.11 -0.27
C ILE A 128 -4.48 -13.03 0.69
N CYS A 129 -5.17 -12.50 1.69
CA CYS A 129 -5.95 -13.32 2.63
C CYS A 129 -7.03 -14.14 1.91
N THR A 130 -7.70 -13.55 0.92
CA THR A 130 -8.73 -14.23 0.12
C THR A 130 -8.13 -15.38 -0.69
N ALA A 131 -6.98 -15.16 -1.33
CA ALA A 131 -6.25 -16.20 -2.05
C ALA A 131 -5.82 -17.35 -1.13
N ILE A 132 -5.33 -17.05 0.08
CA ILE A 132 -4.95 -18.06 1.08
C ILE A 132 -6.16 -18.91 1.51
N LEU A 133 -7.31 -18.26 1.76
CA LEU A 133 -8.54 -18.96 2.15
C LEU A 133 -9.07 -19.86 1.02
N ALA A 134 -9.04 -19.37 -0.23
CA ALA A 134 -9.43 -20.17 -1.39
C ALA A 134 -8.51 -21.39 -1.56
N ALA A 135 -7.19 -21.19 -1.48
CA ALA A 135 -6.21 -22.28 -1.58
C ALA A 135 -6.38 -23.33 -0.48
N ARG A 136 -6.77 -22.91 0.72
CA ARG A 136 -7.10 -23.81 1.82
C ARG A 136 -8.39 -24.59 1.57
N SER A 137 -9.43 -23.92 1.08
CA SER A 137 -10.70 -24.58 0.74
C SER A 137 -10.53 -25.67 -0.30
N ASP A 138 -9.59 -25.46 -1.23
CA ASP A 138 -9.26 -26.41 -2.31
C ASP A 138 -8.24 -27.48 -1.88
N GLY A 139 -7.84 -27.51 -0.60
CA GLY A 139 -6.91 -28.50 -0.05
C GLY A 139 -5.45 -28.35 -0.48
N VAL A 140 -5.10 -27.27 -1.20
CA VAL A 140 -3.74 -27.02 -1.71
C VAL A 140 -2.77 -26.61 -0.61
N ILE A 141 -3.28 -25.89 0.41
CA ILE A 141 -2.49 -25.51 1.59
C ILE A 141 -3.03 -26.21 2.83
N VAL A 142 -2.16 -26.96 3.51
CA VAL A 142 -2.44 -27.53 4.82
C VAL A 142 -1.66 -26.77 5.89
N PHE A 143 -2.36 -25.96 6.70
CA PHE A 143 -1.76 -25.42 7.91
C PHE A 143 -1.66 -26.52 8.95
N THR A 144 -0.46 -27.06 9.15
CA THR A 144 -0.22 -27.98 10.27
C THR A 144 -0.31 -27.20 11.57
N LYS A 145 -1.32 -27.52 12.41
CA LYS A 145 -1.30 -27.09 13.81
C LYS A 145 -0.05 -27.71 14.44
N LYS A 146 0.95 -26.90 14.80
CA LYS A 146 1.98 -27.36 15.74
C LYS A 146 1.26 -27.66 17.06
N THR A 147 0.91 -28.92 17.28
CA THR A 147 0.56 -29.41 18.60
C THR A 147 1.80 -29.23 19.48
N LYS A 148 1.78 -28.23 20.39
CA LYS A 148 2.71 -28.20 21.51
C LYS A 148 2.44 -29.49 22.30
N LYS A 149 3.31 -30.51 22.14
CA LYS A 149 3.45 -31.54 23.16
C LYS A 149 4.04 -30.83 24.38
N ILE A 150 3.19 -30.55 25.35
CA ILE A 150 3.60 -30.20 26.70
C ILE A 150 4.29 -31.47 27.21
N LYS A 151 5.60 -31.38 27.40
CA LYS A 151 6.36 -32.34 28.22
C LYS A 151 6.40 -31.80 29.63
#